data_AF-A0A7C7Q5W8-F1
#
_entry.id   AF-A0A7C7Q5W8-F1
#
_cell.length_a   1.000
_cell.length_b   1.000
_cell.length_c   1.000
_cell.angle_alpha   90.00
_cell.angle_beta   90.00
_cell.angle_gamma   90.00
#
_symmetry.space_group_name_H-M   'P 1'
#
loop_
_entity.id
_entity.type
_entity.pdbx_description
1 polymer ?
#
loop_
_entity_poly.entity_id
_entity_poly.type
_entity_poly.pdbx_seq_one_letter_code
_entity_poly.pdbx_strand_id
1 'polypeptide(L)'
;MQVLFEEIGDLDLTKLQWLASPQEKALEALRFLLDGSLTEQRNRHGGKTEAVELKNLAWCFVANKSFRPLPVRTFATLEKLIDAGMIYFTPNAFFSRKAKTTDALRWLNALYIDIDDPAATVSDVLDRCAELNLPPPSLIVKTQHGLHCYWKIKRVRATERALKLYSRLLRALTKAFDADLRAATAERFLRIPRVILHFDRAEYELKDFFSLLEDETLSAQSGGRVVARGILDHPAVKKLLGGVSEHSRNHACFTLARAFRYCGYSYAETLQELLRWNRRNDRGSDPHRDSEVRATVKSAYNEKQIRPPAASWIRELSGMPFSYRIFEKRGGGKPGRPRKIEETREKFIATIQAAGGTLTTCDSRKKLAAQLGVSERTLNSVVAALIAEGSLTVSTTRLGRGKGTETTYTIASQLEAACSESCKAIGRGGGSESGMRQVLEDAIECCFKFSDVTGRNHGKDLAFSVKLLLRYRKKYVLEKTKVRDPTRFFVETPRW
;
A
#
# COMPACT_ATOMS: atom_id res chain seq x y z
N MET A 1 25.42 54.71 -24.16
CA MET A 1 25.45 53.22 -24.21
C MET A 1 26.25 52.63 -23.08
N GLN A 2 27.51 53.04 -22.88
CA GLN A 2 28.35 52.53 -21.77
C GLN A 2 27.79 52.88 -20.38
N VAL A 3 27.28 54.10 -20.20
CA VAL A 3 26.57 54.54 -18.97
C VAL A 3 25.29 53.73 -18.70
N LEU A 4 24.56 53.35 -19.75
CA LEU A 4 23.37 52.49 -19.65
C LEU A 4 23.75 51.03 -19.27
N PHE A 5 24.94 50.57 -19.63
CA PHE A 5 25.45 49.24 -19.25
C PHE A 5 25.96 49.22 -17.80
N GLU A 6 26.51 50.34 -17.31
CA GLU A 6 26.92 50.50 -15.91
C GLU A 6 25.70 50.61 -14.98
N GLU A 7 24.65 51.34 -15.37
CA GLU A 7 23.38 51.40 -14.60
C GLU A 7 22.62 50.06 -14.55
N ILE A 8 22.78 49.18 -15.56
CA ILE A 8 22.19 47.84 -15.58
C ILE A 8 23.06 46.82 -14.84
N GLY A 9 24.38 47.04 -14.76
CA GLY A 9 25.34 46.16 -14.08
C GLY A 9 25.18 46.12 -12.56
N ASP A 10 24.70 47.22 -11.96
CA ASP A 10 24.42 47.33 -10.51
C ASP A 10 23.02 46.88 -10.10
N LEU A 11 22.16 46.53 -11.07
CA LEU A 11 20.88 45.90 -10.78
C LEU A 11 21.11 44.42 -10.49
N ASP A 12 20.92 44.03 -9.23
CA ASP A 12 20.82 42.63 -8.83
C ASP A 12 19.65 41.97 -9.58
N LEU A 13 19.94 41.36 -10.72
CA LEU A 13 18.97 40.70 -11.59
C LEU A 13 18.24 39.54 -10.89
N THR A 14 18.75 39.07 -9.73
CA THR A 14 18.05 38.08 -8.89
C THR A 14 16.95 38.68 -8.02
N LYS A 15 16.96 40.01 -7.80
CA LYS A 15 15.90 40.78 -7.14
C LYS A 15 14.89 41.40 -8.11
N LEU A 16 15.17 41.38 -9.40
CA LEU A 16 14.19 41.66 -10.45
C LEU A 16 13.22 40.47 -10.58
N GLN A 17 12.30 40.36 -9.62
CA GLN A 17 11.02 39.70 -9.88
C GLN A 17 10.34 40.52 -10.98
N TRP A 18 10.53 40.10 -12.23
CA TRP A 18 9.60 40.46 -13.30
C TRP A 18 8.21 40.22 -12.74
N LEU A 19 7.41 41.28 -12.62
CA LEU A 19 6.02 41.21 -12.16
C LEU A 19 5.24 40.46 -13.23
N ALA A 20 5.45 39.14 -13.32
CA ALA A 20 4.66 38.24 -14.10
C ALA A 20 3.21 38.52 -13.73
N SER A 21 2.40 38.80 -14.76
CA SER A 21 0.97 39.00 -14.60
C SER A 21 0.39 37.83 -13.79
N PRO A 22 -0.72 38.02 -13.04
CA PRO A 22 -1.36 36.92 -12.32
C PRO A 22 -1.65 35.71 -13.23
N GLN A 23 -1.85 35.96 -14.52
CA GLN A 23 -2.02 34.95 -15.55
C GLN A 23 -0.74 34.16 -15.84
N GLU A 24 0.40 34.82 -16.02
CA GLU A 24 1.69 34.16 -16.21
C GLU A 24 2.07 33.31 -15.00
N LYS A 25 1.85 33.82 -13.77
CA LYS A 25 2.05 33.04 -12.53
C LYS A 25 1.13 31.83 -12.45
N ALA A 26 -0.14 31.97 -12.86
CA ALA A 26 -1.08 30.86 -12.91
C ALA A 26 -0.62 29.78 -13.91
N LEU A 27 -0.15 30.19 -15.09
CA LEU A 27 0.37 29.28 -16.11
C LEU A 27 1.64 28.58 -15.63
N GLU A 28 2.55 29.28 -14.96
CA GLU A 28 3.74 28.70 -14.38
C GLU A 28 3.40 27.63 -13.34
N ALA A 29 2.47 27.92 -12.41
CA ALA A 29 2.00 26.95 -11.43
C ALA A 29 1.34 25.72 -12.10
N LEU A 30 0.54 25.93 -13.15
CA LEU A 30 -0.06 24.85 -13.92
C LEU A 30 0.97 24.02 -14.67
N ARG A 31 2.01 24.65 -15.24
CA ARG A 31 3.15 23.99 -15.88
C ARG A 31 3.88 23.11 -14.89
N PHE A 32 4.15 23.62 -13.71
CA PHE A 32 4.76 22.86 -12.62
C PHE A 32 3.91 21.66 -12.18
N LEU A 33 2.60 21.86 -11.92
CA LEU A 33 1.72 20.76 -11.52
C LEU A 33 1.59 19.69 -12.60
N LEU A 34 1.41 20.10 -13.86
CA LEU A 34 1.18 19.21 -14.99
C LEU A 34 2.45 18.83 -15.75
N ASP A 35 3.62 19.08 -15.15
CA ASP A 35 4.91 18.84 -15.79
C ASP A 35 5.02 17.42 -16.34
N GLY A 36 5.47 17.35 -17.59
CA GLY A 36 5.52 16.23 -18.52
C GLY A 36 4.24 15.41 -18.73
N SER A 37 3.09 15.81 -18.17
CA SER A 37 1.78 15.26 -18.58
C SER A 37 1.27 15.90 -19.87
N LEU A 38 1.59 17.19 -20.06
CA LEU A 38 1.26 17.99 -21.24
C LEU A 38 2.53 18.35 -22.02
N THR A 39 2.34 18.92 -23.21
CA THR A 39 3.42 19.43 -24.09
C THR A 39 3.24 20.91 -24.37
N GLU A 40 4.29 21.62 -24.78
CA GLU A 40 4.19 23.04 -25.14
C GLU A 40 3.27 23.27 -26.34
N GLN A 41 3.56 22.56 -27.44
CA GLN A 41 2.89 22.73 -28.72
C GLN A 41 2.38 21.40 -29.27
N ARG A 42 1.45 21.48 -30.23
CA ARG A 42 0.90 20.31 -30.90
C ARG A 42 1.93 19.79 -31.89
N ASN A 43 2.61 18.68 -31.60
CA ASN A 43 3.61 18.11 -32.51
C ASN A 43 3.02 17.88 -33.91
N ARG A 44 3.68 18.45 -34.91
CA ARG A 44 3.51 18.12 -36.32
C ARG A 44 4.52 17.01 -36.64
N HIS A 45 4.03 15.77 -36.78
CA HIS A 45 4.70 14.58 -37.32
C HIS A 45 6.22 14.42 -37.06
N GLY A 46 6.61 13.52 -36.16
CA GLY A 46 8.01 13.08 -36.01
C GLY A 46 8.14 11.63 -35.51
N GLY A 47 9.32 11.04 -35.75
CA GLY A 47 9.57 9.59 -35.85
C GLY A 47 9.54 8.74 -34.57
N LYS A 48 10.10 7.52 -34.66
CA LYS A 48 9.94 6.43 -33.66
C LYS A 48 10.37 6.77 -32.22
N THR A 49 11.33 7.68 -32.02
CA THR A 49 11.78 8.11 -30.68
C THR A 49 10.76 9.03 -30.02
N GLU A 50 10.17 9.96 -30.77
CA GLU A 50 9.05 10.81 -30.31
C GLU A 50 7.79 9.97 -29.98
N ALA A 51 7.60 8.83 -30.64
CA ALA A 51 6.48 7.93 -30.34
C ALA A 51 6.52 7.33 -28.92
N VAL A 52 7.70 7.23 -28.29
CA VAL A 52 7.85 6.77 -26.90
C VAL A 52 7.52 7.91 -25.92
N GLU A 53 7.92 9.14 -26.19
CA GLU A 53 7.54 10.32 -25.40
C GLU A 53 6.03 10.61 -25.49
N LEU A 54 5.44 10.45 -26.68
CA LEU A 54 3.99 10.57 -26.91
C LEU A 54 3.17 9.55 -26.10
N LYS A 55 3.74 8.37 -25.79
CA LYS A 55 3.11 7.38 -24.91
C LYS A 55 3.11 7.80 -23.45
N ASN A 56 3.94 8.74 -23.02
CA ASN A 56 3.92 9.24 -21.64
C ASN A 56 3.00 10.45 -21.46
N LEU A 57 2.48 11.05 -22.53
CA LEU A 57 1.53 12.15 -22.45
C LEU A 57 0.15 11.70 -21.96
N ALA A 58 -0.58 12.68 -21.44
CA ALA A 58 -1.92 12.53 -20.91
C ALA A 58 -2.82 13.70 -21.32
N TRP A 59 -4.06 13.66 -20.86
CA TRP A 59 -5.04 14.71 -20.99
C TRP A 59 -5.29 15.32 -19.62
N CYS A 60 -5.23 16.65 -19.53
CA CYS A 60 -5.83 17.39 -18.43
C CYS A 60 -7.26 17.76 -18.84
N PHE A 61 -8.19 17.92 -17.91
CA PHE A 61 -9.50 18.49 -18.19
C PHE A 61 -9.59 19.87 -17.56
N VAL A 62 -10.21 20.80 -18.28
CA VAL A 62 -10.65 22.10 -17.75
C VAL A 62 -12.17 22.20 -17.82
N ALA A 63 -12.76 23.10 -17.04
CA ALA A 63 -14.19 23.35 -17.07
C ALA A 63 -14.54 24.78 -16.69
N ASN A 64 -15.70 25.22 -17.16
CA ASN A 64 -16.36 26.45 -16.77
C ASN A 64 -17.30 26.21 -15.56
N LYS A 65 -18.12 27.20 -15.18
CA LYS A 65 -19.09 27.09 -14.07
C LYS A 65 -20.06 25.91 -14.20
N SER A 66 -20.34 25.44 -15.42
CA SER A 66 -21.22 24.30 -15.67
C SER A 66 -20.53 22.94 -15.48
N PHE A 67 -19.27 22.91 -15.05
CA PHE A 67 -18.47 21.70 -14.84
C PHE A 67 -18.39 20.77 -16.06
N ARG A 68 -18.61 21.31 -17.27
CA ARG A 68 -18.49 20.54 -18.52
C ARG A 68 -17.01 20.28 -18.82
N PRO A 69 -16.55 19.01 -18.83
CA PRO A 69 -15.15 18.70 -18.99
C PRO A 69 -14.70 18.93 -20.44
N LEU A 70 -13.68 19.77 -20.61
CA LEU A 70 -12.99 20.01 -21.87
C LEU A 70 -11.56 19.47 -21.79
N PRO A 71 -11.18 18.52 -22.65
CA PRO A 71 -9.87 17.90 -22.61
C PRO A 71 -8.79 18.77 -23.27
N VAL A 72 -7.64 18.84 -22.62
CA VAL A 72 -6.47 19.65 -22.98
C VAL A 72 -5.23 18.78 -23.02
N ARG A 73 -4.39 18.95 -24.05
CA ARG A 73 -3.15 18.18 -24.25
C ARG A 73 -1.89 19.03 -24.36
N THR A 74 -2.03 20.34 -24.55
CA THR A 74 -0.90 21.27 -24.67
C THR A 74 -1.10 22.48 -23.76
N PHE A 75 0.01 23.04 -23.27
CA PHE A 75 -0.02 24.27 -22.48
C PHE A 75 -0.56 25.46 -23.28
N ALA A 76 -0.22 25.56 -24.58
CA ALA A 76 -0.81 26.59 -25.45
C ALA A 76 -2.34 26.49 -25.58
N THR A 77 -2.92 25.28 -25.50
CA THR A 77 -4.39 25.12 -25.49
C THR A 77 -4.96 25.43 -24.11
N LEU A 78 -4.23 25.08 -23.04
CA LEU A 78 -4.61 25.37 -21.67
C LEU A 78 -4.74 26.88 -21.45
N GLU A 79 -3.73 27.63 -21.86
CA GLU A 79 -3.68 29.09 -21.82
C GLU A 79 -4.87 29.72 -22.54
N LYS A 80 -5.10 29.39 -23.82
CA LYS A 80 -6.26 29.88 -24.57
C LYS A 80 -7.60 29.62 -23.89
N LEU A 81 -7.74 28.48 -23.22
CA LEU A 81 -8.98 28.14 -22.53
C LEU A 81 -9.12 28.87 -21.19
N ILE A 82 -8.01 29.14 -20.49
CA ILE A 82 -7.99 29.99 -19.30
C ILE A 82 -8.42 31.42 -19.66
N ASP A 83 -7.95 31.92 -20.81
CA ASP A 83 -8.29 33.23 -21.35
C ASP A 83 -9.76 33.31 -21.77
N ALA A 84 -10.28 32.21 -22.32
CA ALA A 84 -11.69 32.04 -22.62
C ALA A 84 -12.59 31.87 -21.36
N GLY A 85 -12.04 32.04 -20.16
CA GLY A 85 -12.81 32.08 -18.92
C GLY A 85 -13.05 30.72 -18.26
N MET A 86 -12.24 29.70 -18.56
CA MET A 86 -12.26 28.46 -17.76
C MET A 86 -11.83 28.74 -16.31
N ILE A 87 -12.45 28.02 -15.38
CA ILE A 87 -12.34 28.27 -13.93
C ILE A 87 -11.71 27.07 -13.23
N TYR A 88 -11.96 25.87 -13.70
CA TYR A 88 -11.51 24.63 -13.07
C TYR A 88 -10.55 23.87 -13.97
N PHE A 89 -9.67 23.08 -13.36
CA PHE A 89 -8.76 22.14 -13.99
C PHE A 89 -8.61 20.88 -13.16
N THR A 90 -8.04 19.82 -13.73
CA THR A 90 -7.68 18.59 -13.01
C THR A 90 -6.17 18.55 -12.77
N PRO A 91 -5.69 18.49 -11.53
CA PRO A 91 -4.25 18.38 -11.24
C PRO A 91 -3.65 17.06 -11.73
N ASN A 92 -4.43 15.98 -11.63
CA ASN A 92 -4.07 14.65 -12.14
C ASN A 92 -4.52 14.49 -13.59
N ALA A 93 -3.79 13.67 -14.35
CA ALA A 93 -3.96 13.57 -15.80
C ALA A 93 -4.46 12.19 -16.24
N PHE A 94 -5.16 12.15 -17.37
CA PHE A 94 -5.97 11.02 -17.85
C PHE A 94 -5.41 10.45 -19.15
N PHE A 95 -5.61 9.16 -19.41
CA PHE A 95 -5.19 8.58 -20.70
C PHE A 95 -6.24 8.80 -21.80
N SER A 96 -7.49 9.07 -21.43
CA SER A 96 -8.61 9.23 -22.36
C SER A 96 -9.03 10.70 -22.47
N ARG A 97 -9.23 11.15 -23.71
CA ARG A 97 -9.84 12.46 -24.01
C ARG A 97 -11.34 12.50 -23.64
N LYS A 98 -12.01 11.35 -23.58
CA LYS A 98 -13.48 11.25 -23.51
C LYS A 98 -14.03 11.12 -22.10
N ALA A 99 -13.21 10.71 -21.13
CA ALA A 99 -13.68 10.34 -19.80
C ALA A 99 -12.81 10.95 -18.70
N LYS A 100 -13.44 11.73 -17.81
CA LYS A 100 -12.87 12.23 -16.56
C LYS A 100 -13.31 11.35 -15.39
N THR A 101 -13.00 10.06 -15.47
CA THR A 101 -13.31 9.05 -14.45
C THR A 101 -12.04 8.57 -13.76
N THR A 102 -12.16 8.01 -12.56
CA THR A 102 -11.02 7.45 -11.82
C THR A 102 -10.30 6.37 -12.63
N ASP A 103 -11.05 5.50 -13.33
CA ASP A 103 -10.48 4.46 -14.19
C ASP A 103 -9.72 5.02 -15.40
N ALA A 104 -10.02 6.26 -15.80
CA ALA A 104 -9.34 6.93 -16.92
C ALA A 104 -8.05 7.66 -16.51
N LEU A 105 -7.72 7.69 -15.21
CA LEU A 105 -6.49 8.30 -14.71
C LEU A 105 -5.26 7.59 -15.29
N ARG A 106 -4.28 8.39 -15.71
CA ARG A 106 -2.98 7.92 -16.19
C ARG A 106 -1.89 8.25 -15.19
N TRP A 107 -1.89 9.49 -14.70
CA TRP A 107 -0.84 10.05 -13.88
C TRP A 107 -1.41 10.78 -12.68
N LEU A 108 -0.86 10.44 -11.52
CA LEU A 108 -1.03 11.16 -10.28
C LEU A 108 0.13 12.14 -10.19
N ASN A 109 -0.18 13.43 -10.28
CA ASN A 109 0.78 14.51 -10.38
C ASN A 109 0.89 15.30 -9.07
N ALA A 110 -0.17 15.36 -8.27
CA ALA A 110 -0.19 16.10 -7.02
C ALA A 110 -1.16 15.47 -6.04
N LEU A 111 -0.87 15.58 -4.74
CA LEU A 111 -1.87 15.51 -3.68
C LEU A 111 -2.47 16.90 -3.50
N TYR A 112 -3.72 16.98 -3.04
CA TYR A 112 -4.40 18.25 -2.84
C TYR A 112 -5.49 18.19 -1.78
N ILE A 113 -5.81 19.33 -1.19
CA ILE A 113 -6.94 19.48 -0.27
C ILE A 113 -7.71 20.75 -0.61
N ASP A 114 -9.00 20.74 -0.27
CA ASP A 114 -9.94 21.84 -0.45
C ASP A 114 -10.44 22.27 0.94
N ILE A 115 -9.85 23.34 1.47
CA ILE A 115 -10.20 23.89 2.79
C ILE A 115 -11.31 24.91 2.56
N ASP A 116 -12.55 24.56 2.93
CA ASP A 116 -13.74 25.40 2.84
C ASP A 116 -13.88 26.35 4.05
N ASP A 117 -12.79 27.06 4.38
CA ASP A 117 -12.78 28.12 5.40
C ASP A 117 -12.23 29.43 4.81
N PRO A 118 -13.08 30.47 4.64
CA PRO A 118 -12.65 31.77 4.16
C PRO A 118 -11.60 32.46 5.05
N ALA A 119 -11.60 32.15 6.35
CA ALA A 119 -10.69 32.71 7.34
C ALA A 119 -9.32 32.03 7.34
N ALA A 120 -9.21 30.81 6.79
CA ALA A 120 -7.95 30.09 6.72
C ALA A 120 -6.87 30.90 5.99
N THR A 121 -5.69 30.95 6.61
CA THR A 121 -4.51 31.67 6.15
C THR A 121 -3.42 30.71 5.68
N VAL A 122 -2.40 31.26 5.02
CA VAL A 122 -1.21 30.48 4.64
C VAL A 122 -0.47 29.98 5.89
N SER A 123 -0.43 30.77 6.97
CA SER A 123 0.24 30.38 8.23
C SER A 123 -0.42 29.13 8.80
N ASP A 124 -1.75 29.11 8.91
CA ASP A 124 -2.49 27.97 9.47
C ASP A 124 -2.14 26.66 8.75
N VAL A 125 -2.00 26.71 7.43
CA VAL A 125 -1.61 25.54 6.62
C VAL A 125 -0.17 25.13 6.89
N LEU A 126 0.77 26.07 6.97
CA LEU A 126 2.19 25.79 7.20
C LEU A 126 2.45 25.31 8.63
N ASP A 127 1.83 25.94 9.61
CA ASP A 127 1.88 25.57 11.03
C ASP A 127 1.34 24.16 11.22
N ARG A 128 0.20 23.85 10.58
CA ARG A 128 -0.35 22.49 10.60
C ARG A 128 0.54 21.45 9.92
N CYS A 129 1.23 21.81 8.84
CA CYS A 129 2.25 20.93 8.25
C CYS A 129 3.38 20.66 9.25
N ALA A 130 3.89 21.69 9.92
CA ALA A 130 4.97 21.56 10.90
C ALA A 130 4.55 20.68 12.10
N GLU A 131 3.35 20.90 12.65
CA GLU A 131 2.79 20.08 13.74
C GLU A 131 2.72 18.58 13.37
N LEU A 132 2.32 18.29 12.14
CA LEU A 132 2.14 16.92 11.64
C LEU A 132 3.44 16.32 11.07
N ASN A 133 4.56 17.05 11.13
CA ASN A 133 5.82 16.70 10.47
C ASN A 133 5.65 16.38 8.97
N LEU A 134 4.78 17.13 8.31
CA LEU A 134 4.54 17.04 6.87
C LEU A 134 5.38 18.08 6.12
N PRO A 135 5.78 17.78 4.87
CA PRO A 135 6.38 18.79 4.03
C PRO A 135 5.38 19.93 3.74
N PRO A 136 5.86 21.17 3.53
CA PRO A 136 4.99 22.29 3.18
C PRO A 136 4.36 22.10 1.78
N PRO A 137 3.16 22.67 1.50
CA PRO A 137 2.55 22.58 0.18
C PRO A 137 3.40 23.30 -0.87
N SER A 138 3.54 22.71 -2.06
CA SER A 138 4.20 23.36 -3.20
C SER A 138 3.40 24.56 -3.72
N LEU A 139 2.08 24.58 -3.53
CA LEU A 139 1.21 25.65 -4.02
C LEU A 139 0.01 25.84 -3.09
N ILE A 140 -0.30 27.08 -2.72
CA ILE A 140 -1.52 27.47 -2.02
C ILE A 140 -2.25 28.54 -2.84
N VAL A 141 -3.53 28.29 -3.11
CA VAL A 141 -4.38 29.13 -3.96
C VAL A 141 -5.57 29.62 -3.15
N LYS A 142 -5.84 30.93 -3.19
CA LYS A 142 -7.08 31.49 -2.63
C LYS A 142 -8.26 31.17 -3.53
N THR A 143 -9.32 30.62 -2.95
CA THR A 143 -10.61 30.43 -3.61
C THR A 143 -11.66 31.36 -3.01
N GLN A 144 -12.87 31.32 -3.57
CA GLN A 144 -13.99 32.11 -3.05
C GLN A 144 -14.42 31.69 -1.63
N HIS A 145 -14.21 30.42 -1.28
CA HIS A 145 -14.70 29.83 -0.03
C HIS A 145 -13.58 29.37 0.91
N GLY A 146 -12.32 29.50 0.50
CA GLY A 146 -11.17 29.17 1.35
C GLY A 146 -9.91 28.96 0.55
N LEU A 147 -9.23 27.83 0.73
CA LEU A 147 -7.90 27.56 0.16
C LEU A 147 -7.85 26.21 -0.55
N HIS A 148 -7.22 26.17 -1.73
CA HIS A 148 -6.73 24.91 -2.29
C HIS A 148 -5.23 24.80 -2.05
N CYS A 149 -4.80 23.72 -1.43
CA CYS A 149 -3.39 23.42 -1.21
C CYS A 149 -2.97 22.22 -2.05
N TYR A 150 -1.79 22.28 -2.65
CA TYR A 150 -1.26 21.24 -3.52
C TYR A 150 0.16 20.87 -3.09
N TRP A 151 0.42 19.58 -3.05
CA TRP A 151 1.77 19.01 -2.95
C TRP A 151 2.07 18.34 -4.27
N LYS A 152 2.99 18.93 -5.04
CA LYS A 152 3.51 18.30 -6.26
C LYS A 152 4.21 17.01 -5.88
N ILE A 153 3.80 15.92 -6.51
CA ILE A 153 4.47 14.63 -6.35
C ILE A 153 5.17 14.23 -7.65
N LYS A 154 6.28 13.51 -7.52
CA LYS A 154 6.89 12.77 -8.62
C LYS A 154 5.82 11.91 -9.26
N ARG A 155 5.69 12.05 -10.57
CA ARG A 155 4.57 11.49 -11.32
C ARG A 155 4.43 9.98 -11.09
N VAL A 156 3.30 9.56 -10.53
CA VAL A 156 3.02 8.14 -10.29
C VAL A 156 2.01 7.63 -11.30
N ARG A 157 2.29 6.47 -11.90
CA ARG A 157 1.33 5.79 -12.77
C ARG A 157 0.10 5.39 -11.97
N ALA A 158 -1.09 5.77 -12.43
CA ALA A 158 -2.38 5.45 -11.82
C ALA A 158 -2.76 3.97 -12.01
N THR A 159 -1.98 3.06 -11.44
CA THR A 159 -2.35 1.64 -11.29
C THR A 159 -3.34 1.46 -10.15
N GLU A 160 -4.10 0.36 -10.13
CA GLU A 160 -5.06 0.10 -9.05
C GLU A 160 -4.42 0.16 -7.65
N ARG A 161 -3.20 -0.38 -7.51
CA ARG A 161 -2.45 -0.33 -6.24
C ARG A 161 -2.05 1.10 -5.87
N ALA A 162 -1.55 1.88 -6.84
CA ALA A 162 -1.18 3.27 -6.61
C ALA A 162 -2.41 4.13 -6.27
N LEU A 163 -3.53 3.92 -6.96
CA LEU A 163 -4.79 4.63 -6.69
C LEU A 163 -5.31 4.34 -5.28
N LYS A 164 -5.24 3.08 -4.82
CA LYS A 164 -5.64 2.73 -3.44
C LYS A 164 -4.78 3.45 -2.40
N LEU A 165 -3.46 3.44 -2.58
CA LEU A 165 -2.54 4.14 -1.68
C LEU A 165 -2.77 5.65 -1.71
N TYR A 166 -2.82 6.23 -2.91
CA TYR A 166 -3.09 7.66 -3.12
C TYR A 166 -4.41 8.08 -2.48
N SER A 167 -5.49 7.31 -2.66
CA SER A 167 -6.81 7.64 -2.10
C SER A 167 -6.80 7.60 -0.57
N ARG A 168 -6.02 6.69 0.03
CA ARG A 168 -5.84 6.65 1.48
C ARG A 168 -5.06 7.85 1.99
N LEU A 169 -3.93 8.16 1.35
CA LEU A 169 -3.11 9.32 1.70
C LEU A 169 -3.89 10.63 1.53
N LEU A 170 -4.56 10.81 0.40
CA LEU A 170 -5.36 11.99 0.12
C LEU A 170 -6.42 12.17 1.20
N ARG A 171 -7.16 11.11 1.56
CA ARG A 171 -8.16 11.18 2.63
C ARG A 171 -7.55 11.45 4.01
N ALA A 172 -6.42 10.84 4.35
CA ALA A 172 -5.74 11.07 5.61
C ALA A 172 -5.26 12.52 5.71
N LEU A 173 -4.68 13.03 4.63
CA LEU A 173 -4.28 14.43 4.48
C LEU A 173 -5.49 15.36 4.61
N THR A 174 -6.57 15.12 3.89
CA THR A 174 -7.80 15.93 3.99
C THR A 174 -8.36 15.96 5.40
N LYS A 175 -8.36 14.84 6.13
CA LYS A 175 -8.78 14.80 7.54
C LYS A 175 -7.85 15.59 8.45
N ALA A 176 -6.55 15.50 8.23
CA ALA A 176 -5.57 16.14 9.11
C ALA A 176 -5.66 17.69 9.08
N PHE A 177 -6.21 18.23 7.99
CA PHE A 177 -6.45 19.66 7.76
C PHE A 177 -7.95 20.05 7.87
N ASP A 178 -8.81 19.14 8.36
CA ASP A 178 -10.28 19.36 8.46
C ASP A 178 -10.92 19.89 7.16
N ALA A 179 -10.40 19.46 6.02
CA ALA A 179 -10.81 19.87 4.67
C ALA A 179 -11.99 19.03 4.14
N ASP A 180 -12.57 19.42 3.00
CA ASP A 180 -13.73 18.72 2.42
C ASP A 180 -13.37 17.29 1.97
N LEU A 181 -13.83 16.29 2.73
CA LEU A 181 -13.67 14.87 2.42
C LEU A 181 -14.37 14.45 1.12
N ARG A 182 -15.35 15.20 0.63
CA ARG A 182 -16.00 14.93 -0.67
C ARG A 182 -15.14 15.40 -1.84
N ALA A 183 -14.23 16.35 -1.63
CA ALA A 183 -13.25 16.76 -2.62
C ALA A 183 -12.04 15.80 -2.71
N ALA A 184 -11.85 14.92 -1.72
CA ALA A 184 -10.75 13.96 -1.64
C ALA A 184 -10.88 12.76 -2.60
N THR A 185 -11.03 13.01 -3.90
CA THR A 185 -10.96 11.99 -4.97
C THR A 185 -9.88 12.37 -5.97
N ALA A 186 -9.28 11.40 -6.68
CA ALA A 186 -8.11 11.66 -7.51
C ALA A 186 -8.44 12.43 -8.82
N GLU A 187 -9.65 12.27 -9.34
CA GLU A 187 -10.13 12.86 -10.59
C GLU A 187 -10.85 14.21 -10.45
N ARG A 188 -10.78 14.83 -9.27
CA ARG A 188 -11.54 16.03 -8.91
C ARG A 188 -11.14 17.24 -9.77
N PHE A 189 -12.11 18.11 -10.02
CA PHE A 189 -11.86 19.46 -10.53
C PHE A 189 -11.49 20.38 -9.38
N LEU A 190 -10.40 21.12 -9.53
CA LEU A 190 -9.99 22.19 -8.63
C LEU A 190 -9.88 23.51 -9.39
N ARG A 191 -9.86 24.64 -8.68
CA ARG A 191 -9.80 25.97 -9.29
C ARG A 191 -8.42 26.22 -9.90
N ILE A 192 -8.43 26.76 -11.12
CA ILE A 192 -7.24 27.30 -11.77
C ILE A 192 -6.58 28.32 -10.82
N PRO A 193 -5.25 28.25 -10.62
CA PRO A 193 -4.52 29.03 -9.62
C PRO A 193 -4.39 30.51 -10.01
N ARG A 194 -5.49 31.26 -10.03
CA ARG A 194 -5.50 32.69 -10.40
C ARG A 194 -4.97 33.60 -9.29
N VAL A 195 -5.18 33.22 -8.03
CA VAL A 195 -4.71 33.96 -6.85
C VAL A 195 -3.83 33.03 -6.03
N ILE A 196 -2.53 33.09 -6.29
CA ILE A 196 -1.52 32.26 -5.64
C ILE A 196 -1.05 33.01 -4.39
N LEU A 197 -1.18 32.38 -3.22
CA LEU A 197 -0.71 32.93 -1.95
C LEU A 197 0.67 32.39 -1.56
N HIS A 198 0.98 31.16 -1.99
CA HIS A 198 2.27 30.52 -1.78
C HIS A 198 2.60 29.67 -3.00
N PHE A 199 3.84 29.72 -3.48
CA PHE A 199 4.32 28.87 -4.56
C PHE A 199 5.81 28.60 -4.37
N ASP A 200 6.14 27.32 -4.25
CA ASP A 200 7.48 26.79 -4.22
C ASP A 200 7.58 25.59 -5.18
N ARG A 201 8.75 25.40 -5.79
CA ARG A 201 9.00 24.34 -6.77
C ARG A 201 9.37 23.01 -6.11
N ALA A 202 8.95 22.81 -4.86
CA ALA A 202 9.18 21.60 -4.10
C ALA A 202 8.38 20.42 -4.68
N GLU A 203 9.08 19.32 -4.99
CA GLU A 203 8.49 18.08 -5.48
C GLU A 203 8.74 16.92 -4.49
N TYR A 204 7.69 16.15 -4.22
CA TYR A 204 7.66 15.12 -3.18
C TYR A 204 7.43 13.72 -3.74
N GLU A 205 7.63 12.70 -2.91
CA GLU A 205 7.20 11.33 -3.18
C GLU A 205 6.03 10.94 -2.28
N LEU A 206 5.20 9.98 -2.71
CA LEU A 206 4.07 9.52 -1.88
C LEU A 206 4.51 9.01 -0.49
N LYS A 207 5.75 8.53 -0.37
CA LYS A 207 6.32 8.03 0.89
C LYS A 207 6.51 9.13 1.94
N ASP A 208 6.65 10.37 1.52
CA ASP A 208 6.87 11.52 2.41
C ASP A 208 5.62 11.84 3.24
N PHE A 209 4.48 11.21 2.90
CA PHE A 209 3.19 11.36 3.57
C PHE A 209 2.79 10.10 4.35
N PHE A 210 3.65 9.09 4.46
CA PHE A 210 3.28 7.80 5.08
C PHE A 210 3.01 7.90 6.58
N SER A 211 3.57 8.90 7.27
CA SER A 211 3.28 9.21 8.68
C SER A 211 1.77 9.34 8.93
N LEU A 212 1.01 9.90 7.97
CA LEU A 212 -0.44 10.04 8.06
C LEU A 212 -1.21 8.72 8.10
N LEU A 213 -0.58 7.62 7.69
CA LEU A 213 -1.21 6.30 7.67
C LEU A 213 -0.94 5.49 8.94
N GLU A 214 0.08 5.88 9.73
CA GLU A 214 0.47 5.17 10.96
C GLU A 214 -0.61 5.36 12.05
N ASP A 215 -1.21 6.55 12.14
CA ASP A 215 -2.31 6.85 13.06
C ASP A 215 -3.60 6.07 12.75
N GLU A 216 -3.88 5.77 11.47
CA GLU A 216 -5.02 4.91 11.11
C GLU A 216 -4.85 3.48 11.65
N THR A 217 -3.62 2.99 11.76
CA THR A 217 -3.35 1.63 12.27
C THR A 217 -3.46 1.52 13.78
N LEU A 218 -3.14 2.57 14.54
CA LEU A 218 -3.31 2.62 16.00
C LEU A 218 -4.79 2.78 16.40
N SER A 219 -5.54 3.63 15.68
CA SER A 219 -7.00 3.79 15.84
C SER A 219 -7.79 2.51 15.54
N ALA A 220 -7.27 1.62 14.68
CA ALA A 220 -7.92 0.37 14.31
C ALA A 220 -7.77 -0.77 15.35
N GLN A 221 -6.94 -0.60 16.39
CA GLN A 221 -6.61 -1.68 17.33
C GLN A 221 -7.55 -1.83 18.54
N SER A 222 -8.54 -0.96 18.73
CA SER A 222 -9.41 -1.00 19.93
C SER A 222 -10.89 -1.33 19.65
N GLY A 223 -11.23 -1.87 18.47
CA GLY A 223 -12.57 -2.39 18.17
C GLY A 223 -12.63 -3.90 18.34
N GLY A 224 -13.27 -4.39 19.41
CA GLY A 224 -13.47 -5.82 19.67
C GLY A 224 -13.91 -6.61 18.43
N ARG A 225 -13.39 -7.83 18.27
CA ARG A 225 -13.79 -8.76 17.22
C ARG A 225 -15.29 -9.04 17.33
N VAL A 226 -16.11 -8.44 16.46
CA VAL A 226 -17.50 -8.88 16.27
C VAL A 226 -17.57 -9.84 15.09
N VAL A 227 -17.89 -11.09 15.41
CA VAL A 227 -18.28 -12.10 14.44
C VAL A 227 -19.57 -11.63 13.76
N ALA A 228 -19.63 -11.74 12.44
CA ALA A 228 -20.69 -11.21 11.55
C ALA A 228 -22.15 -11.47 11.97
N ARG A 229 -22.42 -12.39 12.91
CA ARG A 229 -23.75 -12.72 13.42
C ARG A 229 -24.23 -11.86 14.61
N GLY A 230 -23.40 -10.97 15.16
CA GLY A 230 -23.72 -10.16 16.34
C GLY A 230 -23.67 -8.64 16.13
N ILE A 231 -23.90 -8.14 14.91
CA ILE A 231 -23.79 -6.70 14.63
C ILE A 231 -24.82 -5.89 15.42
N LEU A 232 -26.07 -6.37 15.50
CA LEU A 232 -27.12 -5.70 16.27
C LEU A 232 -26.83 -5.68 17.79
N ASP A 233 -26.02 -6.63 18.27
CA ASP A 233 -25.66 -6.72 19.68
C ASP A 233 -24.52 -5.77 20.09
N HIS A 234 -23.80 -5.19 19.12
CA HIS A 234 -22.68 -4.31 19.39
C HIS A 234 -23.15 -3.03 20.12
N PRO A 235 -22.45 -2.57 21.18
CA PRO A 235 -22.82 -1.35 21.93
C PRO A 235 -23.10 -0.12 21.05
N ALA A 236 -22.22 0.16 20.08
CA ALA A 236 -22.42 1.19 19.06
C ALA A 236 -23.76 1.08 18.30
N VAL A 237 -24.18 -0.13 17.89
CA VAL A 237 -25.44 -0.34 17.16
C VAL A 237 -26.64 -0.28 18.11
N LYS A 238 -26.50 -0.80 19.35
CA LYS A 238 -27.50 -0.62 20.40
C LYS A 238 -27.75 0.85 20.73
N LYS A 239 -26.71 1.68 20.72
CA LYS A 239 -26.84 3.13 20.88
C LYS A 239 -27.68 3.74 19.76
N LEU A 240 -27.44 3.36 18.50
CA LEU A 240 -28.27 3.78 17.36
C LEU A 240 -29.73 3.30 17.49
N LEU A 241 -29.94 2.06 17.93
CA LEU A 241 -31.27 1.50 18.20
C LEU A 241 -31.99 2.20 19.38
N GLY A 242 -31.25 2.89 20.25
CA GLY A 242 -31.78 3.73 21.31
C GLY A 242 -32.28 5.10 20.83
N GLY A 243 -31.83 5.54 19.66
CA GLY A 243 -32.25 6.78 19.00
C GLY A 243 -31.07 7.64 18.56
N VAL A 244 -31.33 8.60 17.67
CA VAL A 244 -30.32 9.54 17.14
C VAL A 244 -30.87 10.95 17.03
N SER A 245 -29.97 11.94 16.97
CA SER A 245 -30.32 13.33 16.69
C SER A 245 -30.96 13.50 15.30
N GLU A 246 -31.80 14.52 15.16
CA GLU A 246 -32.58 14.82 13.95
C GLU A 246 -31.76 14.78 12.65
N HIS A 247 -30.63 15.48 12.62
CA HIS A 247 -29.73 15.58 11.47
C HIS A 247 -29.13 14.25 11.00
N SER A 248 -29.20 13.21 11.82
CA SER A 248 -28.57 11.90 11.59
C SER A 248 -29.58 10.78 11.34
N ARG A 249 -30.89 11.08 11.40
CA ARG A 249 -31.97 10.07 11.34
C ARG A 249 -32.01 9.30 10.03
N ASN A 250 -31.89 9.95 8.87
CA ASN A 250 -31.89 9.27 7.59
C ASN A 250 -30.68 8.31 7.43
N HIS A 251 -29.49 8.81 7.76
CA HIS A 251 -28.27 8.00 7.75
C HIS A 251 -28.33 6.83 8.74
N ALA A 252 -28.89 7.04 9.93
CA ALA A 252 -29.12 5.99 10.92
C ALA A 252 -30.15 4.97 10.45
N CYS A 253 -31.28 5.40 9.88
CA CYS A 253 -32.33 4.53 9.35
C CYS A 253 -31.78 3.60 8.27
N PHE A 254 -31.03 4.15 7.31
CA PHE A 254 -30.39 3.35 6.25
C PHE A 254 -29.33 2.39 6.81
N THR A 255 -28.52 2.87 7.76
CA THR A 255 -27.48 2.05 8.41
C THR A 255 -28.08 0.89 9.19
N LEU A 256 -29.14 1.13 9.97
CA LEU A 256 -29.85 0.11 10.72
C LEU A 256 -30.58 -0.86 9.77
N ALA A 257 -31.19 -0.39 8.68
CA ALA A 257 -31.81 -1.26 7.68
C ALA A 257 -30.82 -2.27 7.09
N ARG A 258 -29.58 -1.84 6.82
CA ARG A 258 -28.49 -2.74 6.40
C ARG A 258 -28.06 -3.69 7.51
N ALA A 259 -28.01 -3.22 8.76
CA ALA A 259 -27.67 -4.07 9.91
C ALA A 259 -28.68 -5.22 10.07
N PHE A 260 -29.98 -4.92 10.04
CA PHE A 260 -31.06 -5.91 10.10
C PHE A 260 -31.01 -6.88 8.91
N ARG A 261 -30.91 -6.37 7.67
CA ARG A 261 -30.78 -7.20 6.47
C ARG A 261 -29.58 -8.14 6.53
N TYR A 262 -28.44 -7.64 7.01
CA TYR A 262 -27.23 -8.43 7.15
C TYR A 262 -27.33 -9.51 8.24
N CYS A 263 -28.11 -9.25 9.31
CA CYS A 263 -28.40 -10.22 10.36
C CYS A 263 -29.49 -11.24 9.95
N GLY A 264 -30.05 -11.13 8.73
CA GLY A 264 -31.00 -12.11 8.18
C GLY A 264 -32.47 -11.76 8.37
N TYR A 265 -32.80 -10.56 8.85
CA TYR A 265 -34.19 -10.12 8.98
C TYR A 265 -34.82 -9.95 7.60
N SER A 266 -36.10 -10.29 7.48
CA SER A 266 -36.90 -10.03 6.28
C SER A 266 -37.21 -8.53 6.12
N TYR A 267 -37.69 -8.15 4.94
CA TYR A 267 -38.14 -6.79 4.67
C TYR A 267 -39.26 -6.36 5.63
N ALA A 268 -40.23 -7.24 5.89
CA ALA A 268 -41.39 -6.95 6.74
C ALA A 268 -40.96 -6.75 8.20
N GLU A 269 -40.11 -7.63 8.73
CA GLU A 269 -39.58 -7.52 10.09
C GLU A 269 -38.74 -6.26 10.26
N THR A 270 -37.85 -5.97 9.30
CA THR A 270 -37.01 -4.77 9.35
C THR A 270 -37.83 -3.50 9.27
N LEU A 271 -38.85 -3.47 8.41
CA LEU A 271 -39.75 -2.32 8.32
C LEU A 271 -40.51 -2.10 9.63
N GLN A 272 -41.03 -3.15 10.24
CA GLN A 272 -41.74 -3.07 11.51
C GLN A 272 -40.82 -2.52 12.62
N GLU A 273 -39.60 -3.03 12.71
CA GLU A 273 -38.60 -2.59 13.69
C GLU A 273 -38.17 -1.14 13.47
N LEU A 274 -37.97 -0.72 12.23
CA LEU A 274 -37.58 0.66 11.93
C LEU A 274 -38.73 1.67 12.09
N LEU A 275 -39.97 1.27 11.85
CA LEU A 275 -41.14 2.09 12.20
C LEU A 275 -41.32 2.23 13.71
N ARG A 276 -41.00 1.19 14.50
CA ARG A 276 -40.97 1.27 15.96
C ARG A 276 -39.80 2.12 16.47
N TRP A 277 -38.63 1.99 15.86
CA TRP A 277 -37.46 2.82 16.15
C TRP A 277 -37.71 4.29 15.82
N ASN A 278 -38.32 4.60 14.68
CA ASN A 278 -38.64 5.98 14.27
C ASN A 278 -39.57 6.68 15.28
N ARG A 279 -40.58 5.97 15.77
CA ARG A 279 -41.48 6.43 16.84
C ARG A 279 -40.80 6.67 18.20
N ARG A 280 -39.62 6.07 18.44
CA ARG A 280 -38.84 6.30 19.67
C ARG A 280 -37.98 7.57 19.60
N ASN A 281 -37.78 8.13 18.40
CA ASN A 281 -37.02 9.37 18.20
C ASN A 281 -37.84 10.65 18.49
N ASP A 282 -39.06 10.52 19.02
CA ASP A 282 -40.06 11.59 19.31
C ASP A 282 -39.66 12.62 20.39
N ARG A 283 -38.40 12.66 20.84
CA ARG A 283 -37.95 13.62 21.86
C ARG A 283 -37.52 14.96 21.27
N GLY A 284 -38.43 15.65 20.59
CA GLY A 284 -38.29 17.10 20.30
C GLY A 284 -38.39 17.56 18.84
N SER A 285 -38.64 16.66 17.87
CA SER A 285 -38.96 17.05 16.49
C SER A 285 -39.67 15.93 15.73
N ASP A 286 -40.49 16.30 14.74
CA ASP A 286 -41.38 15.40 14.00
C ASP A 286 -40.62 14.16 13.47
N PRO A 287 -41.15 12.94 13.69
CA PRO A 287 -40.61 11.72 13.10
C PRO A 287 -40.53 11.80 11.58
N HIS A 288 -39.64 11.01 10.97
CA HIS A 288 -39.72 10.77 9.53
C HIS A 288 -41.12 10.25 9.19
N ARG A 289 -41.65 10.68 8.04
CA ARG A 289 -42.92 10.12 7.58
C ARG A 289 -42.74 8.62 7.36
N ASP A 290 -43.75 7.85 7.69
CA ASP A 290 -43.78 6.40 7.46
C ASP A 290 -43.38 6.02 6.03
N SER A 291 -43.71 6.86 5.05
CA SER A 291 -43.32 6.70 3.65
C SER A 291 -41.81 6.80 3.42
N GLU A 292 -41.09 7.67 4.14
CA GLU A 292 -39.64 7.86 4.05
C GLU A 292 -38.89 6.67 4.65
N VAL A 293 -39.38 6.16 5.80
CA VAL A 293 -38.86 4.93 6.40
C VAL A 293 -39.02 3.78 5.42
N ARG A 294 -40.22 3.60 4.84
CA ARG A 294 -40.48 2.57 3.82
C ARG A 294 -39.56 2.70 2.61
N ALA A 295 -39.36 3.90 2.08
CA ALA A 295 -38.46 4.15 0.95
C ALA A 295 -37.01 3.79 1.29
N THR A 296 -36.56 4.11 2.50
CA THR A 296 -35.20 3.81 2.98
C THR A 296 -34.96 2.31 3.14
N VAL A 297 -35.89 1.59 3.77
CA VAL A 297 -35.82 0.13 3.89
C VAL A 297 -35.85 -0.53 2.52
N LYS A 298 -36.74 -0.07 1.63
CA LYS A 298 -36.81 -0.56 0.25
C LYS A 298 -35.49 -0.37 -0.49
N SER A 299 -34.85 0.79 -0.35
CA SER A 299 -33.52 1.06 -0.92
C SER A 299 -32.47 0.07 -0.41
N ALA A 300 -32.41 -0.13 0.91
CA ALA A 300 -31.47 -1.07 1.52
C ALA A 300 -31.70 -2.53 1.10
N TYR A 301 -32.94 -2.94 0.79
CA TYR A 301 -33.29 -4.30 0.35
C TYR A 301 -33.19 -4.52 -1.16
N ASN A 302 -33.30 -3.47 -1.97
CA ASN A 302 -33.14 -3.54 -3.42
C ASN A 302 -31.68 -3.73 -3.86
N GLU A 303 -30.68 -3.56 -2.98
CA GLU A 303 -29.29 -3.85 -3.34
C GLU A 303 -29.12 -5.33 -3.70
N LYS A 304 -28.54 -5.63 -4.88
CA LYS A 304 -28.33 -7.00 -5.39
C LYS A 304 -27.49 -7.88 -4.46
N GLN A 305 -26.62 -7.29 -3.65
CA GLN A 305 -25.76 -7.98 -2.71
C GLN A 305 -26.14 -7.59 -1.29
N ILE A 306 -26.22 -8.58 -0.39
CA ILE A 306 -26.40 -8.32 1.04
C ILE A 306 -25.08 -7.75 1.57
N ARG A 307 -25.08 -6.47 1.88
CA ARG A 307 -23.90 -5.75 2.36
C ARG A 307 -24.10 -5.33 3.82
N PRO A 308 -23.07 -5.47 4.66
CA PRO A 308 -23.13 -5.01 6.03
C PRO A 308 -23.11 -3.46 6.09
N PRO A 309 -23.57 -2.87 7.21
CA PRO A 309 -23.52 -1.43 7.41
C PRO A 309 -22.07 -0.92 7.44
N ALA A 310 -21.76 0.19 6.79
CA ALA A 310 -20.38 0.69 6.76
C ALA A 310 -19.88 1.02 8.18
N ALA A 311 -18.69 0.54 8.53
CA ALA A 311 -18.14 0.76 9.87
C ALA A 311 -17.94 2.25 10.18
N SER A 312 -17.61 3.07 9.18
CA SER A 312 -17.48 4.53 9.31
C SER A 312 -18.78 5.18 9.77
N TRP A 313 -19.91 4.82 9.14
CA TRP A 313 -21.22 5.37 9.51
C TRP A 313 -21.63 4.97 10.92
N ILE A 314 -21.35 3.74 11.35
CA ILE A 314 -21.65 3.35 12.73
C ILE A 314 -20.79 4.15 13.72
N ARG A 315 -19.49 4.36 13.44
CA ARG A 315 -18.62 5.20 14.31
C ARG A 315 -19.12 6.63 14.39
N GLU A 316 -19.42 7.23 13.24
CA GLU A 316 -19.87 8.62 13.14
C GLU A 316 -21.20 8.83 13.86
N LEU A 317 -22.20 7.98 13.58
CA LEU A 317 -23.54 8.13 14.14
C LEU A 317 -23.61 7.77 15.64
N SER A 318 -22.79 6.82 16.10
CA SER A 318 -22.79 6.40 17.51
C SER A 318 -21.78 7.16 18.37
N GLY A 319 -20.78 7.80 17.77
CA GLY A 319 -19.61 8.33 18.47
C GLY A 319 -18.78 7.25 19.20
N MET A 320 -18.96 5.97 18.86
CA MET A 320 -18.29 4.85 19.52
C MET A 320 -17.33 4.13 18.56
N PRO A 321 -16.24 3.54 19.06
CA PRO A 321 -15.39 2.69 18.24
C PRO A 321 -16.20 1.49 17.76
N PHE A 322 -16.12 1.22 16.46
CA PHE A 322 -16.82 0.10 15.83
C PHE A 322 -15.95 -0.49 14.72
N SER A 323 -15.70 -1.79 14.77
CA SER A 323 -15.01 -2.50 13.69
C SER A 323 -15.59 -3.89 13.56
N TYR A 324 -15.69 -4.39 12.33
CA TYR A 324 -16.03 -5.77 12.07
C TYR A 324 -15.21 -6.24 10.86
N ARG A 325 -14.74 -7.49 10.92
CA ARG A 325 -14.12 -8.14 9.77
C ARG A 325 -15.19 -8.91 9.02
N ILE A 326 -15.47 -8.48 7.80
CA ILE A 326 -16.32 -9.22 6.87
C ILE A 326 -15.55 -10.47 6.48
N PHE A 327 -15.89 -11.61 7.05
CA PHE A 327 -15.58 -12.88 6.42
C PHE A 327 -16.52 -13.01 5.23
N GLU A 328 -16.11 -12.47 4.08
CA GLU A 328 -16.78 -12.81 2.83
C GLU A 328 -16.71 -14.33 2.71
N LYS A 329 -17.87 -15.01 2.76
CA LYS A 329 -18.01 -16.29 2.08
C LYS A 329 -17.72 -15.97 0.62
N ARG A 330 -16.47 -16.18 0.20
CA ARG A 330 -16.06 -16.07 -1.21
C ARG A 330 -17.06 -16.90 -2.01
N GLY A 331 -17.96 -16.24 -2.71
CA GLY A 331 -18.85 -16.90 -3.65
C GLY A 331 -17.97 -17.54 -4.71
N GLY A 332 -18.01 -18.88 -4.80
CA GLY A 332 -17.71 -19.68 -5.99
C GLY A 332 -16.46 -19.39 -6.82
N GLY A 333 -15.52 -18.58 -6.34
CA GLY A 333 -14.22 -18.41 -6.98
C GLY A 333 -13.48 -19.74 -6.87
N LYS A 334 -13.06 -20.30 -8.01
CA LYS A 334 -12.19 -21.48 -8.06
C LYS A 334 -11.20 -21.40 -6.90
N PRO A 335 -11.12 -22.41 -6.02
CA PRO A 335 -10.30 -22.32 -4.83
C PRO A 335 -8.90 -21.89 -5.27
N GLY A 336 -8.46 -20.72 -4.81
CA GLY A 336 -7.04 -20.44 -4.79
C GLY A 336 -6.40 -21.64 -4.12
N ARG A 337 -5.41 -22.28 -4.76
CA ARG A 337 -4.77 -23.50 -4.27
C ARG A 337 -3.86 -23.16 -3.09
N PRO A 338 -4.21 -23.59 -1.87
CA PRO A 338 -3.23 -24.14 -0.94
C PRO A 338 -3.70 -25.50 -0.39
N ARG A 339 -3.99 -26.46 -1.28
CA ARG A 339 -4.13 -27.88 -0.91
C ARG A 339 -3.10 -28.78 -1.60
N LYS A 340 -2.66 -28.40 -2.80
CA LYS A 340 -1.73 -29.23 -3.58
C LYS A 340 -0.34 -29.36 -2.93
N ILE A 341 0.16 -28.34 -2.20
CA ILE A 341 1.50 -28.42 -1.58
C ILE A 341 1.51 -29.36 -0.37
N GLU A 342 0.49 -29.28 0.49
CA GLU A 342 0.35 -30.19 1.65
C GLU A 342 0.08 -31.63 1.20
N GLU A 343 -0.83 -31.85 0.24
CA GLU A 343 -1.04 -33.17 -0.37
C GLU A 343 0.23 -33.72 -1.04
N THR A 344 1.03 -32.86 -1.69
CA THR A 344 2.31 -33.27 -2.29
C THR A 344 3.34 -33.61 -1.21
N ARG A 345 3.35 -32.85 -0.11
CA ARG A 345 4.21 -33.08 1.04
C ARG A 345 3.90 -34.41 1.70
N GLU A 346 2.63 -34.70 1.96
CA GLU A 346 2.18 -35.98 2.52
C GLU A 346 2.54 -37.15 1.61
N LYS A 347 2.26 -37.04 0.30
CA LYS A 347 2.62 -38.08 -0.68
C LYS A 347 4.13 -38.31 -0.74
N PHE A 348 4.93 -37.24 -0.71
CA PHE A 348 6.38 -37.35 -0.75
C PHE A 348 6.94 -38.02 0.51
N ILE A 349 6.45 -37.65 1.69
CA ILE A 349 6.81 -38.28 2.97
C ILE A 349 6.38 -39.75 2.97
N ALA A 350 5.15 -40.06 2.56
CA ALA A 350 4.65 -41.44 2.47
C ALA A 350 5.48 -42.30 1.51
N THR A 351 5.98 -41.73 0.41
CA THR A 351 6.87 -42.43 -0.54
C THR A 351 8.21 -42.78 0.10
N ILE A 352 8.78 -41.87 0.90
CA ILE A 352 10.03 -42.14 1.63
C ILE A 352 9.79 -43.16 2.76
N GLN A 353 8.66 -43.07 3.47
CA GLN A 353 8.29 -44.04 4.51
C GLN A 353 8.04 -45.44 3.94
N ALA A 354 7.37 -45.55 2.80
CA ALA A 354 7.18 -46.82 2.09
C ALA A 354 8.50 -47.46 1.64
N ALA A 355 9.53 -46.63 1.39
CA ALA A 355 10.89 -47.07 1.10
C ALA A 355 11.72 -47.42 2.37
N GLY A 356 11.09 -47.50 3.55
CA GLY A 356 11.77 -47.79 4.82
C GLY A 356 12.43 -46.56 5.45
N GLY A 357 11.96 -45.36 5.13
CA GLY A 357 12.41 -44.09 5.72
C GLY A 357 13.64 -43.45 5.06
N THR A 358 14.25 -44.16 4.10
CA THR A 358 15.31 -43.63 3.23
C THR A 358 15.02 -43.98 1.78
N LEU A 359 14.96 -42.97 0.91
CA LEU A 359 14.73 -43.13 -0.53
C LEU A 359 16.00 -42.73 -1.29
N THR A 360 16.64 -43.70 -1.94
CA THR A 360 17.81 -43.47 -2.81
C THR A 360 17.38 -43.55 -4.27
N THR A 361 17.67 -42.51 -5.07
CA THR A 361 17.32 -42.48 -6.49
C THR A 361 18.50 -42.02 -7.35
N CYS A 362 18.74 -42.74 -8.45
CA CYS A 362 19.62 -42.31 -9.54
C CYS A 362 18.89 -41.48 -10.62
N ASP A 363 17.57 -41.41 -10.50
CA ASP A 363 16.70 -40.69 -11.43
C ASP A 363 16.70 -39.18 -11.19
N SER A 364 16.49 -38.41 -12.28
CA SER A 364 16.34 -36.94 -12.18
C SER A 364 15.13 -36.55 -11.31
N ARG A 365 15.23 -35.41 -10.61
CA ARG A 365 14.13 -34.85 -9.81
C ARG A 365 12.84 -34.63 -10.62
N LYS A 366 12.97 -34.41 -11.93
CA LYS A 366 11.86 -34.33 -12.88
C LYS A 366 11.07 -35.64 -12.99
N LYS A 367 11.76 -36.79 -12.99
CA LYS A 367 11.13 -38.11 -13.05
C LYS A 367 10.46 -38.49 -11.73
N LEU A 368 11.08 -38.13 -10.60
CA LEU A 368 10.48 -38.26 -9.27
C LEU A 368 9.21 -37.40 -9.12
N ALA A 369 9.23 -36.17 -9.62
CA ALA A 369 8.04 -35.31 -9.65
C ALA A 369 6.91 -35.89 -10.51
N ALA A 370 7.24 -36.51 -11.64
CA ALA A 370 6.28 -37.18 -12.51
C ALA A 370 5.62 -38.39 -11.83
N GLN A 371 6.38 -39.21 -11.08
CA GLN A 371 5.84 -40.33 -10.29
C GLN A 371 4.84 -39.85 -9.22
N LEU A 372 5.07 -38.67 -8.64
CA LEU A 372 4.18 -38.06 -7.65
C LEU A 372 2.98 -37.30 -8.26
N GLY A 373 2.91 -37.20 -9.60
CA GLY A 373 1.85 -36.46 -10.30
C GLY A 373 1.91 -34.94 -10.12
N VAL A 374 3.11 -34.39 -9.88
CA VAL A 374 3.34 -32.96 -9.57
C VAL A 374 4.39 -32.34 -10.46
N SER A 375 4.42 -31.00 -10.53
CA SER A 375 5.49 -30.31 -11.25
C SER A 375 6.79 -30.32 -10.44
N GLU A 376 7.93 -30.38 -11.14
CA GLU A 376 9.27 -30.33 -10.53
C GLU A 376 9.45 -29.13 -9.58
N ARG A 377 8.89 -27.96 -9.97
CA ARG A 377 8.89 -26.75 -9.13
C ARG A 377 8.16 -26.95 -7.80
N THR A 378 7.04 -27.69 -7.80
CA THR A 378 6.26 -27.97 -6.58
C THR A 378 7.05 -28.90 -5.66
N LEU A 379 7.64 -29.95 -6.21
CA LEU A 379 8.47 -30.89 -5.45
C LEU A 379 9.70 -30.19 -4.84
N ASN A 380 10.40 -29.33 -5.60
CA ASN A 380 11.53 -28.56 -5.09
C ASN A 380 11.15 -27.64 -3.92
N SER A 381 9.97 -27.01 -3.99
CA SER A 381 9.46 -26.18 -2.90
C SER A 381 9.17 -26.99 -1.64
N VAL A 382 8.60 -28.20 -1.79
CA VAL A 382 8.31 -29.11 -0.67
C VAL A 382 9.61 -29.62 -0.03
N VAL A 383 10.58 -30.04 -0.83
CA VAL A 383 11.88 -30.52 -0.34
C VAL A 383 12.62 -29.40 0.41
N ALA A 384 12.64 -28.18 -0.14
CA ALA A 384 13.28 -27.04 0.52
C ALA A 384 12.61 -26.70 1.86
N ALA A 385 11.28 -26.77 1.94
CA ALA A 385 10.55 -26.56 3.19
C ALA A 385 10.88 -27.65 4.23
N LEU A 386 10.88 -28.92 3.83
CA LEU A 386 11.20 -30.04 4.74
C LEU A 386 12.65 -30.00 5.26
N ILE A 387 13.60 -29.53 4.44
CA ILE A 387 14.98 -29.30 4.88
C ILE A 387 15.05 -28.13 5.87
N ALA A 388 14.36 -27.02 5.59
CA ALA A 388 14.34 -25.84 6.47
C ALA A 388 13.70 -26.14 7.84
N GLU A 389 12.71 -27.02 7.87
CA GLU A 389 12.05 -27.51 9.08
C GLU A 389 12.85 -28.63 9.79
N GLY A 390 13.97 -29.07 9.22
CA GLY A 390 14.80 -30.14 9.78
C GLY A 390 14.18 -31.53 9.75
N SER A 391 13.08 -31.72 9.00
CA SER A 391 12.35 -32.99 8.90
C SER A 391 12.94 -33.94 7.84
N LEU A 392 13.81 -33.44 6.97
CA LEU A 392 14.39 -34.18 5.85
C LEU A 392 15.88 -33.84 5.67
N THR A 393 16.71 -34.87 5.53
CA THR A 393 18.12 -34.73 5.13
C THR A 393 18.29 -35.23 3.71
N VAL A 394 19.08 -34.51 2.91
CA VAL A 394 19.37 -34.87 1.52
C VAL A 394 20.87 -34.96 1.32
N SER A 395 21.35 -36.12 0.87
CA SER A 395 22.74 -36.34 0.45
C SER A 395 22.81 -36.64 -1.04
N THR A 396 23.90 -36.25 -1.70
CA THR A 396 24.10 -36.50 -3.13
C THR A 396 25.52 -37.01 -3.35
N THR A 397 25.63 -38.21 -3.91
CA THR A 397 26.90 -38.88 -4.16
C THR A 397 27.13 -38.99 -5.67
N ARG A 398 28.35 -38.68 -6.14
CA ARG A 398 28.73 -38.87 -7.54
C ARG A 398 29.26 -40.30 -7.73
N LEU A 399 28.65 -41.07 -8.63
CA LEU A 399 28.98 -42.48 -8.88
C LEU A 399 30.18 -42.70 -9.84
N GLY A 400 30.97 -41.65 -10.11
CA GLY A 400 32.14 -41.67 -11.00
C GLY A 400 31.93 -40.91 -12.33
N ARG A 401 33.02 -40.79 -13.13
CA ARG A 401 32.97 -40.12 -14.45
C ARG A 401 31.99 -40.84 -15.37
N GLY A 402 30.95 -40.12 -15.83
CA GLY A 402 29.95 -40.63 -16.77
C GLY A 402 28.82 -41.48 -16.18
N LYS A 403 28.82 -41.78 -14.86
CA LYS A 403 27.83 -42.67 -14.21
C LYS A 403 26.73 -41.96 -13.42
N GLY A 404 26.60 -40.64 -13.56
CA GLY A 404 25.51 -39.85 -12.97
C GLY A 404 25.68 -39.52 -11.47
N THR A 405 24.59 -39.00 -10.89
CA THR A 405 24.50 -38.60 -9.46
C THR A 405 23.39 -39.37 -8.78
N GLU A 406 23.70 -39.95 -7.63
CA GLU A 406 22.73 -40.59 -6.76
C GLU A 406 22.31 -39.62 -5.66
N THR A 407 21.00 -39.45 -5.45
CA THR A 407 20.45 -38.58 -4.40
C THR A 407 19.68 -39.43 -3.40
N THR A 408 20.00 -39.28 -2.12
CA THR A 408 19.34 -39.98 -1.02
C THR A 408 18.57 -38.99 -0.15
N TYR A 409 17.30 -39.31 0.12
CA TYR A 409 16.38 -38.54 0.95
C TYR A 409 16.05 -39.35 2.21
N THR A 410 16.32 -38.81 3.39
CA THR A 410 16.10 -39.50 4.68
C THR A 410 15.26 -38.64 5.62
N ILE A 411 14.20 -39.20 6.20
CA ILE A 411 13.34 -38.50 7.17
C ILE A 411 14.07 -38.44 8.53
N ALA A 412 14.08 -37.26 9.15
CA ALA A 412 14.84 -37.01 10.38
C ALA A 412 14.37 -37.82 11.60
N SER A 413 13.09 -38.21 11.67
CA SER A 413 12.55 -39.01 12.79
C SER A 413 13.13 -40.42 12.89
N GLN A 414 13.87 -40.90 11.88
CA GLN A 414 14.59 -42.18 11.91
C GLN A 414 16.11 -42.03 12.10
N LEU A 415 16.63 -40.80 12.15
CA LEU A 415 18.02 -40.57 12.55
C LEU A 415 18.22 -40.85 14.05
N GLU A 416 17.22 -40.64 14.91
CA GLU A 416 17.31 -41.01 16.33
C GLU A 416 17.31 -42.54 16.53
N ALA A 417 16.58 -43.30 15.70
CA ALA A 417 16.59 -44.76 15.72
C ALA A 417 17.89 -45.35 15.13
N ALA A 418 18.39 -44.81 14.02
CA ALA A 418 19.62 -45.26 13.38
C ALA A 418 20.90 -44.85 14.14
N CYS A 419 20.90 -43.69 14.82
CA CYS A 419 22.01 -43.28 15.70
C CYS A 419 22.09 -44.13 16.97
N SER A 420 20.97 -44.70 17.46
CA SER A 420 20.97 -45.64 18.60
C SER A 420 21.65 -46.98 18.26
N GLU A 421 21.47 -47.50 17.04
CA GLU A 421 22.14 -48.74 16.60
C GLU A 421 23.60 -48.50 16.17
N SER A 422 23.92 -47.37 15.54
CA SER A 422 25.30 -47.03 15.18
C SER A 422 26.18 -46.67 16.39
N CYS A 423 25.61 -46.06 17.44
CA CYS A 423 26.34 -45.81 18.70
C CYS A 423 26.63 -47.08 19.51
N LYS A 424 25.89 -48.18 19.30
CA LYS A 424 26.22 -49.49 19.88
C LYS A 424 27.32 -50.23 19.10
N ALA A 425 27.52 -49.89 17.82
CA ALA A 425 28.54 -50.51 16.96
C ALA A 425 29.90 -49.79 17.00
N ILE A 426 29.99 -48.54 17.49
CA ILE A 426 31.24 -47.76 17.58
C ILE A 426 31.74 -47.68 19.05
N GLY A 427 31.40 -48.66 19.87
CA GLY A 427 32.04 -48.89 21.16
C GLY A 427 33.43 -49.49 20.99
N ARG A 428 34.40 -48.73 20.44
CA ARG A 428 35.86 -48.89 20.57
C ARG A 428 36.59 -47.83 19.75
N GLY A 429 37.12 -46.81 20.43
CA GLY A 429 38.08 -45.87 19.85
C GLY A 429 37.91 -44.44 20.38
N GLY A 430 38.68 -44.09 21.41
CA GLY A 430 38.60 -42.80 22.07
C GLY A 430 38.99 -41.61 21.19
N GLY A 431 38.26 -40.51 21.36
CA GLY A 431 38.61 -39.16 20.90
C GLY A 431 37.96 -38.15 21.86
N SER A 432 38.79 -37.44 22.62
CA SER A 432 38.46 -36.74 23.87
C SER A 432 37.59 -35.49 23.72
N GLU A 433 36.76 -35.24 24.75
CA GLU A 433 35.98 -34.01 25.01
C GLU A 433 36.75 -32.69 24.82
N SER A 434 38.09 -32.71 24.88
CA SER A 434 38.94 -31.51 24.72
C SER A 434 38.80 -30.85 23.34
N GLY A 435 38.57 -31.62 22.27
CA GLY A 435 38.46 -31.08 20.91
C GLY A 435 37.18 -30.26 20.71
N MET A 436 36.08 -30.65 21.36
CA MET A 436 34.80 -29.96 21.24
C MET A 436 34.76 -28.70 22.09
N ARG A 437 35.44 -28.71 23.23
CA ARG A 437 35.60 -27.55 24.12
C ARG A 437 36.43 -26.45 23.47
N GLN A 438 37.54 -26.81 22.81
CA GLN A 438 38.39 -25.86 22.07
C GLN A 438 37.64 -25.16 20.93
N VAL A 439 36.79 -25.91 20.21
CA VAL A 439 35.98 -25.36 19.11
C VAL A 439 34.92 -24.39 19.62
N LEU A 440 34.37 -24.61 20.82
CA LEU A 440 33.43 -23.68 21.45
C LEU A 440 34.13 -22.39 21.90
N GLU A 441 35.31 -22.51 22.52
CA GLU A 441 36.10 -21.36 22.97
C GLU A 441 36.55 -20.47 21.78
N ASP A 442 37.01 -21.08 20.69
CA ASP A 442 37.37 -20.38 19.46
C ASP A 442 36.17 -19.66 18.81
N ALA A 443 34.97 -20.23 18.94
CA ALA A 443 33.76 -19.62 18.40
C ALA A 443 33.30 -18.40 19.21
N ILE A 444 33.48 -18.44 20.53
CA ILE A 444 33.18 -17.32 21.42
C ILE A 444 34.15 -16.17 21.16
N GLU A 445 35.45 -16.43 21.03
CA GLU A 445 36.48 -15.40 20.77
C GLU A 445 36.25 -14.65 19.45
N CYS A 446 35.91 -15.37 18.37
CA CYS A 446 35.58 -14.77 17.07
C CYS A 446 34.34 -13.86 17.13
N CYS A 447 33.36 -14.19 17.97
CA CYS A 447 32.15 -13.39 18.09
C CYS A 447 32.39 -12.07 18.83
N PHE A 448 33.26 -12.04 19.84
CA PHE A 448 33.65 -10.80 20.51
C PHE A 448 34.38 -9.86 19.56
N LYS A 449 35.37 -10.37 18.80
CA LYS A 449 36.09 -9.57 17.79
C LYS A 449 35.19 -9.04 16.67
N PHE A 450 34.16 -9.79 16.28
CA PHE A 450 33.19 -9.34 15.28
C PHE A 450 32.24 -8.26 15.83
N SER A 451 31.87 -8.35 17.10
CA SER A 451 31.08 -7.32 17.77
C SER A 451 31.83 -6.00 17.88
N ASP A 452 33.12 -6.03 18.22
CA ASP A 452 33.97 -4.84 18.29
C ASP A 452 34.10 -4.14 16.92
N VAL A 453 34.11 -4.90 15.82
CA VAL A 453 34.21 -4.36 14.45
C VAL A 453 32.88 -3.81 13.94
N THR A 454 31.75 -4.33 14.40
CA THR A 454 30.42 -4.02 13.82
C THR A 454 29.50 -3.22 14.75
N GLY A 455 29.87 -3.06 16.02
CA GLY A 455 29.13 -2.28 17.03
C GLY A 455 27.76 -2.85 17.40
N ARG A 456 27.47 -4.13 17.11
CA ARG A 456 26.15 -4.75 17.33
C ARG A 456 26.23 -6.05 18.13
N ASN A 457 25.49 -6.09 19.24
CA ASN A 457 25.43 -7.22 20.19
C ASN A 457 24.04 -7.88 20.21
N HIS A 458 23.74 -8.77 19.27
CA HIS A 458 22.50 -9.57 19.31
C HIS A 458 22.76 -11.08 19.16
N GLY A 459 22.16 -11.87 20.07
CA GLY A 459 22.44 -13.31 20.24
C GLY A 459 22.07 -14.23 19.06
N LYS A 460 21.32 -13.74 18.06
CA LYS A 460 21.02 -14.50 16.83
C LYS A 460 22.25 -14.58 15.91
N ASP A 461 23.13 -13.58 15.96
CA ASP A 461 24.36 -13.54 15.16
C ASP A 461 25.43 -14.48 15.74
N LEU A 462 25.38 -14.74 17.05
CA LEU A 462 26.20 -15.72 17.75
C LEU A 462 25.91 -17.15 17.25
N ALA A 463 24.62 -17.52 17.18
CA ALA A 463 24.20 -18.84 16.71
C ALA A 463 24.57 -19.07 15.23
N PHE A 464 24.56 -18.01 14.41
CA PHE A 464 24.99 -18.08 13.01
C PHE A 464 26.51 -18.26 12.89
N SER A 465 27.30 -17.50 13.66
CA SER A 465 28.77 -17.57 13.64
C SER A 465 29.30 -18.89 14.19
N VAL A 466 28.70 -19.42 15.26
CA VAL A 466 29.01 -20.77 15.78
C VAL A 466 28.72 -21.84 14.73
N LYS A 467 27.57 -21.76 14.04
CA LYS A 467 27.26 -22.68 12.93
C LYS A 467 28.24 -22.55 11.76
N LEU A 468 28.79 -21.38 11.51
CA LEU A 468 29.76 -21.14 10.44
C LEU A 468 31.15 -21.69 10.79
N LEU A 469 31.59 -21.54 12.04
CA LEU A 469 32.87 -22.04 12.54
C LEU A 469 32.89 -23.55 12.74
N LEU A 470 31.75 -24.15 13.16
CA LEU A 470 31.59 -25.61 13.15
C LEU A 470 31.67 -26.19 11.74
N ARG A 471 31.41 -25.37 10.70
CA ARG A 471 31.41 -25.78 9.29
C ARG A 471 32.73 -25.49 8.57
N TYR A 472 33.56 -24.58 9.06
CA TYR A 472 34.80 -24.13 8.39
C TYR A 472 35.92 -23.76 9.39
N ARG A 473 37.18 -24.13 9.11
CA ARG A 473 38.34 -23.79 9.97
C ARG A 473 38.55 -22.26 10.08
N LYS A 474 39.00 -21.80 11.27
CA LYS A 474 39.16 -20.39 11.74
C LYS A 474 39.67 -19.40 10.67
N LYS A 475 40.66 -19.80 9.86
CA LYS A 475 41.30 -18.94 8.84
C LYS A 475 40.38 -18.56 7.66
N TYR A 476 39.40 -19.42 7.31
CA TYR A 476 38.50 -19.19 6.17
C TYR A 476 37.32 -18.26 6.47
N VAL A 477 36.96 -18.10 7.75
CA VAL A 477 35.76 -17.34 8.15
C VAL A 477 36.02 -15.83 8.11
N LEU A 478 37.22 -15.38 8.49
CA LEU A 478 37.61 -13.97 8.51
C LEU A 478 37.82 -13.37 7.09
N GLU A 479 38.26 -14.18 6.12
CA GLU A 479 38.40 -13.72 4.73
C GLU A 479 37.06 -13.58 4.02
N LYS A 480 36.10 -14.49 4.25
CA LYS A 480 34.79 -14.43 3.57
C LYS A 480 33.83 -13.38 4.15
N THR A 481 33.99 -12.99 5.41
CA THR A 481 33.18 -11.93 6.02
C THR A 481 33.50 -10.54 5.45
N LYS A 482 34.72 -10.32 4.93
CA LYS A 482 35.05 -9.10 4.18
C LYS A 482 34.37 -9.00 2.80
N VAL A 483 33.76 -10.07 2.28
CA VAL A 483 33.31 -10.16 0.88
C VAL A 483 31.78 -10.23 0.73
N ARG A 484 31.00 -9.99 1.79
CA ARG A 484 29.53 -9.95 1.68
C ARG A 484 28.92 -8.75 2.40
N ASP A 485 28.84 -7.64 1.67
CA ASP A 485 27.81 -6.63 1.87
C ASP A 485 26.44 -7.21 1.42
N PRO A 486 25.39 -7.21 2.26
CA PRO A 486 24.07 -7.73 1.90
C PRO A 486 23.25 -6.77 1.02
N THR A 487 23.71 -5.55 0.74
CA THR A 487 22.96 -4.61 -0.09
C THR A 487 23.29 -4.84 -1.57
N ARG A 488 22.42 -5.57 -2.26
CA ARG A 488 22.41 -5.64 -3.73
C ARG A 488 22.10 -4.25 -4.31
N PHE A 489 23.14 -3.46 -4.53
CA PHE A 489 23.20 -2.39 -5.52
C PHE A 489 24.56 -2.49 -6.23
N PHE A 490 24.54 -2.62 -7.56
CA PHE A 490 25.71 -2.30 -8.36
C PHE A 490 25.93 -0.79 -8.21
N VAL A 491 26.99 -0.41 -7.49
CA VAL A 491 27.55 0.94 -7.57
C VAL A 491 28.58 0.89 -8.68
N GLU A 492 28.31 1.56 -9.80
CA GLU A 492 29.37 1.91 -10.74
C GLU A 492 30.35 2.82 -10.01
N THR A 493 31.60 2.37 -9.88
CA THR A 493 32.72 3.17 -9.38
C THR A 493 32.98 4.35 -10.33
N PRO A 494 33.21 5.57 -9.82
CA PRO A 494 33.73 6.65 -10.65
C PRO A 494 35.18 6.30 -11.03
N ARG A 495 35.47 6.36 -12.33
CA ARG A 495 36.86 6.36 -12.81
C ARG A 495 37.43 7.75 -12.59
N TRP A 496 38.60 7.78 -11.94
CA TRP A 496 39.51 8.91 -11.90
C TRP A 496 40.07 9.19 -13.30
#